data_AF-A0A178E2N6-F1
#
_entry.id   AF-A0A178E2N6-F1
#
_cell.length_a   1.000
_cell.length_b   1.000
_cell.length_c   1.000
_cell.angle_alpha   90.00
_cell.angle_beta   90.00
_cell.angle_gamma   90.00
#
_symmetry.space_group_name_H-M   'P 1'
#
loop_
_entity.id
_entity.type
_entity.pdbx_description
1 polymer ?
#
loop_
_entity_poly.entity_id
_entity_poly.type
_entity_poly.pdbx_seq_one_letter_code
_entity_poly.pdbx_strand_id
1 'polypeptide(L)'
;MSLSNTESEDHLKALETLLDGSPDGRETALSDLLRQLEAFIEKGDIRRAESTVQLLGTAVGAQKEWQTPFRESGILSFTLKQLVEPNSLTSLKKQYLRVIGNSVADNDTNREIVTKDLPKLSACVLSKDLTTIALIVLFNLCNDYDPAKAACAVMRLDAIIISQIAVKNIPEAALDYAVDLLSWTTEKITTEQLKDDISLGIFENLLKVALQYDEDHHDEYVAILVHYLQDLDFQQMAAAPALLDDLLSLMLDFEERITQEESEAVFRELSIGKNDERSPSEEHSVILLSQLISSISAISAADNFAKRFDVTSQPVEKLRTKLRAPSDSPSTVCACVMLGNLAMSDQVCTDMVNIMEIHIPLISILNTSDHPALLYAAAGYMRHLTFPEANRPTLVEAGLLQTCCRLLKLEDPSVRGEAAAMIGKLVTNNFRNIERVVHDKASTPNTPSLGDITVLEHVVKQALAPSGPLPSTAMKNPSIELGRTIVAMLRYLGRPNTEKDVDAVREDMFKVPLLARPVARLVRQRFYADARSEGLLGLGLMAQVSEGATQILEEIKEDSGLLDAIKDFANGKDGGVEQQGGTAGRDYQNAMVMLQALQNHTGNAMDDELRSQVVNIQEELGKLMV
;
A
#
# COMPACT_ATOMS: atom_id res chain seq x y z
N MET A 1 -27.48 -65.63 -4.60
CA MET A 1 -27.43 -66.33 -3.29
C MET A 1 -26.36 -65.64 -2.47
N SER A 2 -26.73 -65.10 -1.30
CA SER A 2 -25.76 -64.67 -0.28
C SER A 2 -24.90 -65.88 0.09
N LEU A 3 -23.58 -65.74 0.06
CA LEU A 3 -22.68 -66.73 0.65
C LEU A 3 -22.99 -66.86 2.16
N SER A 4 -22.70 -68.01 2.75
CA SER A 4 -22.90 -68.28 4.18
C SER A 4 -22.00 -67.39 5.05
N ASN A 5 -22.37 -67.15 6.32
CA ASN A 5 -21.54 -66.36 7.25
C ASN A 5 -20.11 -66.91 7.40
N THR A 6 -19.94 -68.23 7.33
CA THR A 6 -18.63 -68.93 7.37
C THR A 6 -17.75 -68.59 6.16
N GLU A 7 -18.30 -68.61 4.94
CA GLU A 7 -17.55 -68.25 3.73
C GLU A 7 -17.14 -66.77 3.72
N SER A 8 -17.89 -65.92 4.45
CA SER A 8 -17.54 -64.52 4.67
C SER A 8 -16.28 -64.33 5.50
N GLU A 9 -16.19 -65.05 6.61
CA GLU A 9 -15.06 -64.96 7.54
C GLU A 9 -13.80 -65.55 6.93
N ASP A 10 -13.94 -66.64 6.16
CA ASP A 10 -12.81 -67.28 5.48
C ASP A 10 -12.22 -66.38 4.39
N HIS A 11 -13.06 -65.65 3.64
CA HIS A 11 -12.61 -64.66 2.67
C HIS A 11 -11.82 -63.52 3.33
N LEU A 12 -12.34 -62.94 4.43
CA LEU A 12 -11.69 -61.83 5.11
C LEU A 12 -10.35 -62.23 5.75
N LYS A 13 -10.27 -63.43 6.36
CA LYS A 13 -9.00 -63.96 6.89
C LYS A 13 -7.96 -64.21 5.80
N ALA A 14 -8.40 -64.74 4.64
CA ALA A 14 -7.51 -64.94 3.50
C ALA A 14 -6.98 -63.61 2.96
N LEU A 15 -7.83 -62.57 2.93
CA LEU A 15 -7.44 -61.22 2.54
C LEU A 15 -6.48 -60.58 3.54
N GLU A 16 -6.73 -60.69 4.84
CA GLU A 16 -5.79 -60.24 5.88
C GLU A 16 -4.41 -60.88 5.70
N THR A 17 -4.38 -62.21 5.54
CA THR A 17 -3.12 -62.95 5.32
C THR A 17 -2.39 -62.50 4.05
N LEU A 18 -3.15 -62.16 2.99
CA LEU A 18 -2.58 -61.64 1.75
C LEU A 18 -1.95 -60.26 1.96
N LEU A 19 -2.64 -59.37 2.67
CA LEU A 19 -2.28 -57.97 2.85
C LEU A 19 -1.22 -57.75 3.95
N ASP A 20 -1.07 -58.70 4.87
CA ASP A 20 0.02 -58.73 5.86
C ASP A 20 1.37 -59.13 5.23
N GLY A 21 1.35 -59.75 4.05
CA GLY A 21 2.55 -60.20 3.33
C GLY A 21 3.18 -59.15 2.41
N SER A 22 4.28 -59.52 1.74
CA SER A 22 4.89 -58.67 0.70
C SER A 22 3.93 -58.51 -0.50
N PRO A 23 3.85 -57.30 -1.10
CA PRO A 23 3.09 -57.07 -2.32
C PRO A 23 3.65 -57.73 -3.59
N ASP A 24 4.91 -58.17 -3.56
CA ASP A 24 5.59 -58.76 -4.72
C ASP A 24 4.87 -60.01 -5.25
N GLY A 25 4.56 -60.03 -6.55
CA GLY A 25 3.97 -61.19 -7.21
C GLY A 25 2.49 -61.44 -6.85
N ARG A 26 1.80 -60.43 -6.31
CA ARG A 26 0.39 -60.52 -5.90
C ARG A 26 -0.60 -59.94 -6.91
N GLU A 27 -0.16 -59.56 -8.11
CA GLU A 27 -0.96 -58.83 -9.11
C GLU A 27 -2.22 -59.60 -9.53
N THR A 28 -2.09 -60.91 -9.76
CA THR A 28 -3.21 -61.78 -10.10
C THR A 28 -4.22 -61.89 -8.96
N ALA A 29 -3.73 -61.99 -7.72
CA ALA A 29 -4.58 -62.09 -6.52
C ALA A 29 -5.37 -60.79 -6.30
N LEU A 30 -4.73 -59.63 -6.51
CA LEU A 30 -5.40 -58.32 -6.44
C LEU A 30 -6.44 -58.15 -7.56
N SER A 31 -6.15 -58.64 -8.77
CA SER A 31 -7.09 -58.61 -9.89
C SER A 31 -8.32 -59.51 -9.66
N ASP A 32 -8.12 -60.66 -9.01
CA ASP A 32 -9.21 -61.55 -8.61
C ASP A 32 -10.02 -60.96 -7.45
N LEU A 33 -9.35 -60.32 -6.49
CA LEU A 33 -10.00 -59.60 -5.40
C LEU A 33 -10.89 -58.46 -5.93
N LEU A 34 -10.41 -57.71 -6.92
CA LEU A 34 -11.19 -56.63 -7.53
C LEU A 34 -12.48 -57.16 -8.16
N ARG A 35 -12.40 -58.27 -8.91
CA ARG A 35 -13.59 -58.94 -9.49
C ARG A 35 -14.55 -59.45 -8.43
N GLN A 36 -14.03 -59.94 -7.29
CA GLN A 36 -14.86 -60.37 -6.17
C GLN A 36 -15.57 -59.18 -5.51
N LEU A 37 -14.85 -58.07 -5.32
CA LEU A 37 -15.40 -56.84 -4.76
C LEU A 37 -16.54 -56.28 -5.64
N GLU A 38 -16.34 -56.23 -6.95
CA GLU A 38 -17.39 -55.87 -7.93
C GLU A 38 -18.62 -56.78 -7.77
N ALA A 39 -18.40 -58.09 -7.70
CA ALA A 39 -19.49 -59.06 -7.54
C ALA A 39 -20.23 -58.92 -6.19
N PHE A 40 -19.56 -58.50 -5.11
CA PHE A 40 -20.23 -58.22 -3.83
C PHE A 40 -21.17 -57.02 -3.95
N ILE A 41 -20.72 -55.95 -4.60
CA ILE A 41 -21.54 -54.74 -4.79
C ILE A 41 -22.74 -55.04 -5.69
N GLU A 42 -22.54 -55.71 -6.82
CA GLU A 42 -23.62 -56.08 -7.75
C GLU A 42 -24.69 -56.96 -7.09
N LYS A 43 -24.29 -57.83 -6.14
CA LYS A 43 -25.20 -58.71 -5.40
C LYS A 43 -25.81 -58.03 -4.16
N GLY A 44 -25.44 -56.78 -3.85
CA GLY A 44 -25.90 -56.05 -2.67
C GLY A 44 -25.27 -56.51 -1.34
N ASP A 45 -24.15 -57.23 -1.36
CA ASP A 45 -23.42 -57.67 -0.16
C ASP A 45 -22.51 -56.56 0.38
N ILE A 46 -23.13 -55.46 0.81
CA ILE A 46 -22.39 -54.24 1.13
C ILE A 46 -21.52 -54.39 2.37
N ARG A 47 -21.91 -55.19 3.36
CA ARG A 47 -21.09 -55.41 4.57
C ARG A 47 -19.76 -56.05 4.24
N ARG A 48 -19.76 -57.05 3.34
CA ARG A 48 -18.52 -57.70 2.91
C ARG A 48 -17.69 -56.74 2.06
N ALA A 49 -18.31 -56.03 1.12
CA ALA A 49 -17.62 -55.01 0.33
C ALA A 49 -16.95 -53.95 1.23
N GLU A 50 -17.64 -53.44 2.25
CA GLU A 50 -17.11 -52.48 3.21
C GLU A 50 -15.92 -53.04 3.98
N SER A 51 -16.02 -54.26 4.49
CA SER A 51 -14.92 -54.92 5.22
C SER A 51 -13.70 -55.17 4.33
N THR A 52 -13.92 -55.58 3.08
CA THR A 52 -12.84 -55.78 2.08
C THR A 52 -12.12 -54.47 1.79
N VAL A 53 -12.85 -53.38 1.52
CA VAL A 53 -12.25 -52.06 1.24
C VAL A 53 -11.57 -51.49 2.48
N GLN A 54 -12.13 -51.73 3.66
CA GLN A 54 -11.50 -51.38 4.92
C GLN A 54 -10.13 -52.06 5.03
N LEU A 55 -10.04 -53.39 4.85
CA LEU A 55 -8.76 -54.10 4.90
C LEU A 55 -7.75 -53.54 3.88
N LEU A 56 -8.18 -53.27 2.64
CA LEU A 56 -7.35 -52.62 1.63
C LEU A 56 -6.81 -51.28 2.11
N GLY A 57 -7.68 -50.42 2.66
CA GLY A 57 -7.30 -49.10 3.17
C GLY A 57 -6.34 -49.17 4.36
N THR A 58 -6.50 -50.16 5.24
CA THR A 58 -5.57 -50.41 6.36
C THR A 58 -4.21 -50.83 5.82
N ALA A 59 -4.17 -51.76 4.86
CA ALA A 59 -2.93 -52.31 4.33
C ALA A 59 -2.06 -51.25 3.65
N VAL A 60 -2.64 -50.46 2.73
CA VAL A 60 -1.89 -49.39 2.04
C VAL A 60 -1.52 -48.23 2.96
N GLY A 61 -2.28 -48.01 4.04
CA GLY A 61 -1.91 -47.05 5.08
C GLY A 61 -0.75 -47.52 5.96
N ALA A 62 -0.63 -48.84 6.17
CA ALA A 62 0.43 -49.43 6.99
C ALA A 62 1.73 -49.70 6.20
N GLN A 63 1.62 -50.06 4.93
CA GLN A 63 2.74 -50.42 4.06
C GLN A 63 2.59 -49.72 2.70
N LYS A 64 3.44 -48.72 2.45
CA LYS A 64 3.39 -47.88 1.23
C LYS A 64 3.69 -48.69 -0.04
N GLU A 65 4.32 -49.85 0.09
CA GLU A 65 4.62 -50.77 -0.99
C GLU A 65 3.35 -51.26 -1.72
N TRP A 66 2.18 -51.22 -1.07
CA TRP A 66 0.89 -51.53 -1.71
C TRP A 66 0.39 -50.47 -2.68
N GLN A 67 0.91 -49.24 -2.65
CA GLN A 67 0.43 -48.13 -3.48
C GLN A 67 0.55 -48.41 -4.99
N THR A 68 1.68 -49.00 -5.42
CA THR A 68 1.92 -49.35 -6.83
C THR A 68 1.06 -50.55 -7.27
N PRO A 69 1.05 -51.69 -6.56
CA PRO A 69 0.17 -52.80 -6.88
C PRO A 69 -1.32 -52.43 -6.91
N PHE A 70 -1.79 -51.55 -6.02
CA PHE A 70 -3.19 -51.09 -6.03
C PHE A 70 -3.50 -50.21 -7.24
N ARG A 71 -2.54 -49.39 -7.70
CA ARG A 71 -2.66 -48.64 -8.96
C ARG A 71 -2.73 -49.61 -10.15
N GLU A 72 -1.78 -50.52 -10.26
CA GLU A 72 -1.62 -51.40 -11.44
C GLU A 72 -2.71 -52.46 -11.57
N SER A 73 -3.22 -52.96 -10.44
CA SER A 73 -4.37 -53.89 -10.42
C SER A 73 -5.72 -53.21 -10.64
N GLY A 74 -5.77 -51.88 -10.70
CA GLY A 74 -7.01 -51.12 -10.91
C GLY A 74 -7.86 -50.88 -9.66
N ILE A 75 -7.39 -51.28 -8.47
CA ILE A 75 -8.10 -51.03 -7.20
C ILE A 75 -8.27 -49.53 -6.97
N LEU A 76 -7.21 -48.73 -7.17
CA LEU A 76 -7.30 -47.27 -7.02
C LEU A 76 -8.35 -46.68 -7.97
N SER A 77 -8.28 -47.02 -9.26
CA SER A 77 -9.23 -46.58 -10.29
C SER A 77 -10.67 -47.00 -9.97
N PHE A 78 -10.86 -48.21 -9.45
CA PHE A 78 -12.15 -48.71 -9.01
C PHE A 78 -12.72 -47.86 -7.87
N THR A 79 -11.93 -47.60 -6.82
CA THR A 79 -12.39 -46.78 -5.69
C THR A 79 -12.78 -45.36 -6.11
N LEU A 80 -12.00 -44.73 -7.01
CA LEU A 80 -12.33 -43.41 -7.59
C LEU A 80 -13.64 -43.42 -8.37
N LYS A 81 -13.89 -44.48 -9.16
CA LYS A 81 -15.13 -44.64 -9.91
C LYS A 81 -16.34 -44.77 -8.99
N GLN A 82 -16.22 -45.51 -7.90
CA GLN A 82 -17.33 -45.80 -6.98
C GLN A 82 -17.75 -44.61 -6.09
N LEU A 83 -16.95 -43.54 -5.98
CA LEU A 83 -17.29 -42.35 -5.18
C LEU A 83 -18.56 -41.64 -5.67
N VAL A 84 -18.76 -41.59 -7.00
CA VAL A 84 -19.88 -40.89 -7.64
C VAL A 84 -21.13 -41.74 -7.82
N GLU A 85 -21.09 -43.02 -7.46
CA GLU A 85 -22.25 -43.89 -7.60
C GLU A 85 -23.39 -43.45 -6.66
N PRO A 86 -24.59 -43.12 -7.19
CA PRO A 86 -25.68 -42.55 -6.40
C PRO A 86 -26.18 -43.46 -5.29
N ASN A 87 -26.11 -44.78 -5.51
CA ASN A 87 -26.63 -45.80 -4.60
C ASN A 87 -25.57 -46.35 -3.64
N SER A 88 -24.34 -45.84 -3.68
CA SER A 88 -23.26 -46.30 -2.80
C SER A 88 -23.44 -45.76 -1.38
N LEU A 89 -23.42 -46.66 -0.38
CA LEU A 89 -23.59 -46.31 1.03
C LEU A 89 -22.46 -45.40 1.51
N THR A 90 -22.79 -44.42 2.35
CA THR A 90 -21.83 -43.48 2.92
C THR A 90 -20.68 -44.18 3.65
N SER A 91 -20.96 -45.27 4.38
CA SER A 91 -19.93 -46.07 5.07
C SER A 91 -18.90 -46.63 4.09
N LEU A 92 -19.35 -47.12 2.93
CA LEU A 92 -18.48 -47.63 1.87
C LEU A 92 -17.67 -46.51 1.19
N LYS A 93 -18.29 -45.34 0.95
CA LYS A 93 -17.59 -44.15 0.45
C LYS A 93 -16.46 -43.69 1.38
N LYS A 94 -16.65 -43.77 2.71
CA LYS A 94 -15.57 -43.51 3.68
C LYS A 94 -14.40 -44.46 3.45
N GLN A 95 -14.65 -45.75 3.25
CA GLN A 95 -13.56 -46.71 2.99
C GLN A 95 -12.88 -46.47 1.64
N TYR A 96 -13.61 -46.09 0.59
CA TYR A 96 -13.00 -45.69 -0.69
C TYR A 96 -12.09 -44.48 -0.54
N LEU A 97 -12.54 -43.42 0.14
CA LEU A 97 -11.71 -42.24 0.42
C LEU A 97 -10.47 -42.62 1.21
N ARG A 98 -10.57 -43.56 2.16
CA ARG A 98 -9.41 -44.05 2.93
C ARG A 98 -8.37 -44.74 2.05
N VAL A 99 -8.81 -45.62 1.13
CA VAL A 99 -7.91 -46.26 0.16
C VAL A 99 -7.24 -45.20 -0.72
N ILE A 100 -8.01 -44.23 -1.23
CA ILE A 100 -7.48 -43.17 -2.11
C ILE A 100 -6.44 -42.32 -1.37
N GLY A 101 -6.79 -41.80 -0.20
CA GLY A 101 -5.93 -40.92 0.61
C GLY A 101 -4.60 -41.55 0.99
N ASN A 102 -4.62 -42.83 1.37
CA ASN A 102 -3.41 -43.58 1.68
C ASN A 102 -2.63 -43.97 0.42
N SER A 103 -3.31 -44.14 -0.72
CA SER A 103 -2.66 -44.43 -2.01
C SER A 103 -1.90 -43.24 -2.58
N VAL A 104 -2.33 -42.01 -2.29
CA VAL A 104 -1.69 -40.77 -2.79
C VAL A 104 -0.66 -40.18 -1.83
N ALA A 105 -0.62 -40.63 -0.57
CA ALA A 105 0.32 -40.14 0.42
C ALA A 105 1.78 -40.36 -0.05
N ASP A 106 2.50 -39.24 -0.28
CA ASP A 106 3.88 -39.20 -0.77
C ASP A 106 4.12 -39.98 -2.07
N ASN A 107 3.12 -40.04 -2.96
CA ASN A 107 3.20 -40.79 -4.21
C ASN A 107 2.71 -39.97 -5.41
N ASP A 108 3.61 -39.23 -6.04
CA ASP A 108 3.29 -38.30 -7.12
C ASP A 108 2.66 -38.97 -8.36
N THR A 109 3.03 -40.23 -8.66
CA THR A 109 2.39 -40.98 -9.76
C THR A 109 0.90 -41.24 -9.47
N ASN A 110 0.58 -41.61 -8.23
CA ASN A 110 -0.81 -41.79 -7.82
C ASN A 110 -1.54 -40.44 -7.70
N ARG A 111 -0.87 -39.39 -7.21
CA ARG A 111 -1.42 -38.03 -7.16
C ARG A 111 -1.80 -37.52 -8.55
N GLU A 112 -0.95 -37.71 -9.55
CA GLU A 112 -1.22 -37.32 -10.95
C GLU A 112 -2.50 -37.99 -11.49
N ILE A 113 -2.70 -39.28 -11.19
CA ILE A 113 -3.89 -40.02 -11.62
C ILE A 113 -5.13 -39.49 -10.90
N VAL A 114 -5.07 -39.39 -9.56
CA VAL A 114 -6.22 -39.00 -8.73
C VAL A 114 -6.63 -37.54 -8.97
N THR A 115 -5.70 -36.66 -9.31
CA THR A 115 -5.97 -35.25 -9.63
C THR A 115 -6.95 -35.09 -10.79
N LYS A 116 -7.01 -36.05 -11.72
CA LYS A 116 -7.97 -36.02 -12.84
C LYS A 116 -9.43 -36.19 -12.39
N ASP A 117 -9.63 -36.73 -11.20
CA ASP A 117 -10.94 -36.99 -10.58
C ASP A 117 -11.24 -36.02 -9.42
N LEU A 118 -10.51 -34.91 -9.31
CA LEU A 118 -10.67 -33.90 -8.25
C LEU A 118 -12.12 -33.41 -8.04
N PRO A 119 -12.95 -33.19 -9.08
CA PRO A 119 -14.36 -32.83 -8.88
C PRO A 119 -15.14 -33.85 -8.03
N LYS A 120 -14.83 -35.15 -8.15
CA LYS A 120 -15.49 -36.22 -7.36
C LYS A 120 -15.11 -36.14 -5.89
N LEU A 121 -13.84 -35.84 -5.60
CA LEU A 121 -13.35 -35.66 -4.24
C LEU A 121 -13.95 -34.40 -3.61
N SER A 122 -13.99 -33.29 -4.35
CA SER A 122 -14.58 -32.03 -3.88
C SER A 122 -16.06 -32.17 -3.52
N ALA A 123 -16.83 -32.96 -4.28
CA ALA A 123 -18.24 -33.21 -3.98
C ALA A 123 -18.43 -33.93 -2.64
N CYS A 124 -17.43 -34.70 -2.17
CA CYS A 124 -17.46 -35.36 -0.87
C CYS A 124 -17.30 -34.37 0.29
N VAL A 125 -16.68 -33.20 0.08
CA VAL A 125 -16.52 -32.15 1.09
C VAL A 125 -17.88 -31.59 1.53
N LEU A 126 -18.88 -31.62 0.64
CA LEU A 126 -20.25 -31.14 0.90
C LEU A 126 -21.08 -32.10 1.79
N SER A 127 -20.59 -33.32 2.04
CA SER A 127 -21.30 -34.32 2.83
C SER A 127 -20.78 -34.35 4.26
N LYS A 128 -21.64 -34.01 5.24
CA LYS A 128 -21.28 -34.00 6.67
C LYS A 128 -20.58 -35.26 7.17
N ASP A 129 -20.90 -36.42 6.60
CA ASP A 129 -20.29 -37.69 6.96
C ASP A 129 -18.92 -37.92 6.34
N LEU A 130 -18.64 -37.28 5.20
CA LEU A 130 -17.43 -37.49 4.40
C LEU A 130 -16.46 -36.31 4.47
N THR A 131 -16.89 -35.12 4.90
CA THR A 131 -16.11 -33.87 4.88
C THR A 131 -14.71 -34.06 5.46
N THR A 132 -14.59 -34.56 6.69
CA THR A 132 -13.27 -34.74 7.34
C THR A 132 -12.33 -35.62 6.52
N ILE A 133 -12.78 -36.80 6.09
CA ILE A 133 -11.92 -37.71 5.33
C ILE A 133 -11.66 -37.19 3.92
N ALA A 134 -12.60 -36.49 3.30
CA ALA A 134 -12.41 -35.86 1.99
C ALA A 134 -11.33 -34.76 2.05
N LEU A 135 -11.35 -33.92 3.09
CA LEU A 135 -10.34 -32.89 3.33
C LEU A 135 -8.95 -33.51 3.55
N ILE A 136 -8.84 -34.59 4.34
CA ILE A 136 -7.57 -35.31 4.53
C ILE A 136 -7.05 -35.87 3.20
N VAL A 137 -7.92 -36.44 2.36
CA VAL A 137 -7.53 -36.97 1.04
C VAL A 137 -7.03 -35.84 0.14
N LEU A 138 -7.75 -34.72 0.09
CA LEU A 138 -7.35 -33.54 -0.67
C LEU A 138 -6.03 -32.95 -0.16
N PHE A 139 -5.84 -32.90 1.16
CA PHE A 139 -4.59 -32.48 1.78
C PHE A 139 -3.43 -33.36 1.33
N ASN A 140 -3.55 -34.70 1.44
CA ASN A 140 -2.51 -35.62 0.99
C ASN A 140 -2.21 -35.53 -0.51
N LEU A 141 -3.22 -35.17 -1.31
CA LEU A 141 -3.10 -34.96 -2.74
C LEU A 141 -2.31 -33.69 -3.07
N CYS A 142 -2.49 -32.62 -2.28
CA CYS A 142 -1.87 -31.31 -2.48
C CYS A 142 -0.54 -31.11 -1.75
N ASN A 143 -0.31 -31.80 -0.63
CA ASN A 143 0.84 -31.57 0.23
C ASN A 143 2.15 -31.84 -0.53
N ASP A 144 3.01 -30.82 -0.61
CA ASP A 144 4.24 -30.80 -1.41
C ASP A 144 4.08 -31.20 -2.89
N TYR A 145 2.88 -31.04 -3.46
CA TYR A 145 2.61 -31.41 -4.86
C TYR A 145 1.87 -30.31 -5.63
N ASP A 146 2.66 -29.44 -6.24
CA ASP A 146 2.19 -28.27 -7.00
C ASP A 146 1.14 -28.55 -8.09
N PRO A 147 1.23 -29.65 -8.88
CA PRO A 147 0.21 -29.92 -9.90
C PRO A 147 -1.20 -30.09 -9.33
N ALA A 148 -1.35 -30.70 -8.16
CA ALA A 148 -2.65 -30.82 -7.51
C ALA A 148 -3.12 -29.46 -6.95
N LYS A 149 -2.23 -28.66 -6.35
CA LYS A 149 -2.56 -27.30 -5.88
C LYS A 149 -3.08 -26.43 -7.04
N ALA A 150 -2.42 -26.49 -8.20
CA ALA A 150 -2.86 -25.79 -9.41
C ALA A 150 -4.21 -26.30 -9.92
N ALA A 151 -4.44 -27.62 -9.90
CA ALA A 151 -5.73 -28.20 -10.29
C ALA A 151 -6.87 -27.75 -9.35
N CYS A 152 -6.62 -27.67 -8.03
CA CYS A 152 -7.55 -27.12 -7.04
C CYS A 152 -7.92 -25.66 -7.34
N ALA A 153 -6.94 -24.83 -7.71
CA ALA A 153 -7.16 -23.44 -8.09
C ALA A 153 -7.98 -23.29 -9.38
N VAL A 154 -7.70 -24.11 -10.39
CA VAL A 154 -8.48 -24.12 -11.65
C VAL A 154 -9.95 -24.45 -11.37
N MET A 155 -10.23 -25.40 -10.47
CA MET A 155 -11.59 -25.81 -10.17
C MET A 155 -12.30 -24.99 -9.08
N ARG A 156 -11.63 -23.97 -8.53
CA ARG A 156 -12.13 -23.13 -7.44
C ARG A 156 -12.50 -23.92 -6.17
N LEU A 157 -11.57 -24.75 -5.69
CA LEU A 157 -11.76 -25.47 -4.42
C LEU A 157 -11.94 -24.51 -3.22
N ASP A 158 -11.33 -23.32 -3.28
CA ASP A 158 -11.50 -22.19 -2.36
C ASP A 158 -12.99 -21.88 -2.12
N ALA A 159 -13.77 -21.82 -3.20
CA ALA A 159 -15.20 -21.55 -3.17
C ALA A 159 -15.97 -22.58 -2.34
N ILE A 160 -15.64 -23.86 -2.53
CA ILE A 160 -16.29 -24.98 -1.86
C ILE A 160 -15.94 -24.93 -0.37
N ILE A 161 -14.66 -24.82 -0.03
CA ILE A 161 -14.19 -24.82 1.35
C ILE A 161 -14.77 -23.63 2.12
N ILE A 162 -14.64 -22.40 1.61
CA ILE A 162 -15.15 -21.20 2.28
C ILE A 162 -16.67 -21.28 2.46
N SER A 163 -17.42 -21.81 1.48
CA SER A 163 -18.86 -22.01 1.65
C SER A 163 -19.20 -22.93 2.82
N GLN A 164 -18.40 -23.97 3.07
CA GLN A 164 -18.61 -24.90 4.17
C GLN A 164 -18.14 -24.33 5.52
N ILE A 165 -17.05 -23.56 5.54
CA ILE A 165 -16.59 -22.84 6.75
C ILE A 165 -17.65 -21.81 7.17
N ALA A 166 -18.14 -20.99 6.24
CA ALA A 166 -19.10 -19.92 6.52
C ALA A 166 -20.42 -20.44 7.13
N VAL A 167 -20.85 -21.65 6.76
CA VAL A 167 -22.04 -22.32 7.33
C VAL A 167 -21.73 -23.28 8.48
N LYS A 168 -20.48 -23.32 8.97
CA LYS A 168 -20.00 -24.16 10.08
C LYS A 168 -20.25 -25.67 9.86
N ASN A 169 -20.07 -26.13 8.62
CA ASN A 169 -20.19 -27.55 8.27
C ASN A 169 -18.87 -28.31 8.34
N ILE A 170 -17.73 -27.61 8.40
CA ILE A 170 -16.41 -28.25 8.61
C ILE A 170 -16.24 -28.51 10.11
N PRO A 171 -16.02 -29.78 10.55
CA PRO A 171 -15.73 -30.07 11.94
C PRO A 171 -14.39 -29.48 12.37
N GLU A 172 -14.28 -29.08 13.64
CA GLU A 172 -13.05 -28.52 14.25
C GLU A 172 -11.80 -29.38 13.97
N ALA A 173 -11.91 -30.71 14.15
CA ALA A 173 -10.83 -31.66 13.86
C ALA A 173 -10.41 -31.77 12.38
N ALA A 174 -11.09 -31.06 11.47
CA ALA A 174 -10.79 -31.01 10.05
C ALA A 174 -10.47 -29.59 9.56
N LEU A 175 -10.46 -28.60 10.45
CA LEU A 175 -10.33 -27.20 10.08
C LEU A 175 -8.92 -26.89 9.57
N ASP A 176 -7.87 -27.40 10.21
CA ASP A 176 -6.47 -27.27 9.76
C ASP A 176 -6.32 -27.67 8.28
N TYR A 177 -6.83 -28.86 7.92
CA TYR A 177 -6.79 -29.34 6.54
C TYR A 177 -7.54 -28.41 5.57
N ALA A 178 -8.66 -27.84 6.00
CA ALA A 178 -9.45 -26.92 5.19
C ALA A 178 -8.70 -25.60 4.97
N VAL A 179 -8.07 -25.06 6.01
CA VAL A 179 -7.31 -23.80 5.97
C VAL A 179 -6.04 -23.94 5.12
N ASP A 180 -5.29 -25.04 5.30
CA ASP A 180 -4.11 -25.34 4.46
C ASP A 180 -4.48 -25.45 2.98
N LEU A 181 -5.54 -26.22 2.68
CA LEU A 181 -6.05 -26.35 1.32
C LEU A 181 -6.53 -25.02 0.75
N LEU A 182 -7.13 -24.17 1.57
CA LEU A 182 -7.56 -22.84 1.17
C LEU A 182 -6.36 -21.96 0.82
N SER A 183 -5.34 -21.89 1.68
CA SER A 183 -4.10 -21.14 1.42
C SER A 183 -3.44 -21.60 0.12
N TRP A 184 -3.21 -22.90 -0.02
CA TRP A 184 -2.56 -23.46 -1.21
C TRP A 184 -3.37 -23.26 -2.49
N THR A 185 -4.70 -23.29 -2.38
CA THR A 185 -5.57 -23.02 -3.52
C THR A 185 -5.45 -21.56 -3.92
N THR A 186 -5.59 -20.65 -2.96
CA THR A 186 -5.52 -19.20 -3.19
C THR A 186 -4.16 -18.79 -3.77
N GLU A 187 -3.05 -19.29 -3.25
CA GLU A 187 -1.69 -19.03 -3.76
C GLU A 187 -1.49 -19.38 -5.25
N LYS A 188 -2.32 -20.28 -5.79
CA LYS A 188 -2.26 -20.72 -7.19
C LYS A 188 -3.35 -20.08 -8.06
N ILE A 189 -4.21 -19.22 -7.52
CA ILE A 189 -5.19 -18.47 -8.31
C ILE A 189 -4.44 -17.45 -9.16
N THR A 190 -4.77 -17.42 -10.45
CA THR A 190 -4.19 -16.45 -11.38
C THR A 190 -4.88 -15.10 -11.26
N THR A 191 -4.17 -14.01 -11.60
CA THR A 191 -4.75 -12.66 -11.70
C THR A 191 -6.02 -12.63 -12.55
N GLU A 192 -6.11 -13.42 -13.62
CA GLU A 192 -7.32 -13.46 -14.46
C GLU A 192 -8.52 -14.07 -13.72
N GLN A 193 -8.29 -15.10 -12.91
CA GLN A 193 -9.35 -15.74 -12.12
C GLN A 193 -9.84 -14.86 -10.97
N LEU A 194 -9.02 -13.92 -10.48
CA LEU A 194 -9.43 -12.96 -9.44
C LEU A 194 -10.46 -11.95 -9.95
N LYS A 195 -10.61 -11.78 -11.27
CA LYS A 195 -11.46 -10.75 -11.90
C LYS A 195 -12.89 -11.23 -12.15
N ASP A 196 -13.45 -12.00 -11.23
CA ASP A 196 -14.81 -12.54 -11.33
C ASP A 196 -15.65 -12.29 -10.06
N ASP A 197 -16.97 -12.27 -10.25
CA ASP A 197 -17.94 -12.14 -9.14
C ASP A 197 -17.84 -13.32 -8.14
N ILE A 198 -17.32 -14.46 -8.60
CA ILE A 198 -17.08 -15.64 -7.76
C ILE A 198 -16.01 -15.30 -6.71
N SER A 199 -14.89 -14.71 -7.12
CA SER A 199 -13.81 -14.29 -6.23
C SER A 199 -14.27 -13.23 -5.24
N LEU A 200 -15.09 -12.27 -5.69
CA LEU A 200 -15.69 -11.29 -4.79
C LEU A 200 -16.59 -11.96 -3.73
N GLY A 201 -17.46 -12.88 -4.12
CA GLY A 201 -18.33 -13.60 -3.18
C GLY A 201 -17.57 -14.50 -2.20
N ILE A 202 -16.46 -15.10 -2.65
CA ILE A 202 -15.56 -15.91 -1.80
C ILE A 202 -14.87 -15.02 -0.78
N PHE A 203 -14.33 -13.88 -1.22
CA PHE A 203 -13.70 -12.89 -0.36
C PHE A 203 -14.66 -12.35 0.70
N GLU A 204 -15.90 -11.99 0.32
CA GLU A 204 -16.92 -11.54 1.27
C GLU A 204 -17.27 -12.60 2.32
N ASN A 205 -17.35 -13.88 1.92
CA ASN A 205 -17.62 -14.96 2.87
C ASN A 205 -16.43 -15.19 3.81
N LEU A 206 -15.21 -15.16 3.29
CA LEU A 206 -14.01 -15.28 4.11
C LEU A 206 -13.85 -14.11 5.09
N LEU A 207 -14.13 -12.89 4.65
CA LEU A 207 -14.12 -11.71 5.51
C LEU A 207 -15.12 -11.85 6.66
N LYS A 208 -16.34 -12.34 6.37
CA LYS A 208 -17.34 -12.64 7.42
C LYS A 208 -16.87 -13.72 8.37
N VAL A 209 -16.13 -14.73 7.90
CA VAL A 209 -15.53 -15.77 8.75
C VAL A 209 -14.48 -15.14 9.66
N ALA A 210 -13.55 -14.36 9.10
CA ALA A 210 -12.49 -13.69 9.86
C ALA A 210 -13.06 -12.74 10.95
N LEU A 211 -14.18 -12.06 10.67
CA LEU A 211 -14.88 -11.19 11.62
C LEU A 211 -15.68 -11.95 12.69
N GLN A 212 -16.00 -13.25 12.50
CA GLN A 212 -16.77 -14.05 13.47
C GLN A 212 -15.93 -14.61 14.63
N TYR A 213 -14.63 -14.33 14.63
CA TYR A 213 -13.64 -14.71 15.65
C TYR A 213 -13.43 -16.22 15.80
N ASP A 214 -12.26 -16.67 15.33
CA ASP A 214 -11.65 -17.97 15.57
C ASP A 214 -10.17 -17.71 15.86
N GLU A 215 -9.69 -18.02 17.07
CA GLU A 215 -8.31 -17.69 17.48
C GLU A 215 -7.28 -18.54 16.72
N ASP A 216 -7.62 -19.77 16.32
CA ASP A 216 -6.65 -20.74 15.84
C ASP A 216 -6.22 -20.48 14.39
N HIS A 217 -7.10 -19.89 13.57
CA HIS A 217 -6.86 -19.67 12.12
C HIS A 217 -7.05 -18.23 11.65
N HIS A 218 -7.14 -17.27 12.58
CA HIS A 218 -7.43 -15.87 12.24
C HIS A 218 -6.40 -15.29 11.26
N ASP A 219 -5.12 -15.52 11.56
CA ASP A 219 -3.99 -15.00 10.79
C ASP A 219 -3.98 -15.56 9.36
N GLU A 220 -4.29 -16.84 9.19
CA GLU A 220 -4.38 -17.49 7.87
C GLU A 220 -5.53 -16.88 7.05
N TYR A 221 -6.70 -16.66 7.66
CA TYR A 221 -7.81 -15.99 6.97
C TYR A 221 -7.43 -14.59 6.51
N VAL A 222 -6.75 -13.82 7.37
CA VAL A 222 -6.29 -12.47 7.05
C VAL A 222 -5.22 -12.51 5.95
N ALA A 223 -4.28 -13.45 5.99
CA ALA A 223 -3.26 -13.64 4.97
C ALA A 223 -3.87 -13.95 3.59
N ILE A 224 -4.88 -14.81 3.55
CA ILE A 224 -5.63 -15.09 2.34
C ILE A 224 -6.35 -13.83 1.84
N LEU A 225 -7.03 -13.07 2.70
CA LEU A 225 -7.67 -11.80 2.29
C LEU A 225 -6.65 -10.79 1.75
N VAL A 226 -5.49 -10.65 2.40
CA VAL A 226 -4.40 -9.80 1.93
C VAL A 226 -3.95 -10.21 0.53
N HIS A 227 -3.84 -11.52 0.25
CA HIS A 227 -3.46 -12.03 -1.08
C HIS A 227 -4.42 -11.55 -2.18
N TYR A 228 -5.73 -11.59 -1.97
CA TYR A 228 -6.70 -11.06 -2.93
C TYR A 228 -6.52 -9.55 -3.13
N LEU A 229 -6.31 -8.80 -2.05
CA LEU A 229 -6.19 -7.35 -2.09
C LEU A 229 -4.87 -6.85 -2.72
N GLN A 230 -3.89 -7.72 -2.98
CA GLN A 230 -2.67 -7.35 -3.70
C GLN A 230 -2.92 -7.11 -5.20
N ASP A 231 -4.02 -7.62 -5.75
CA ASP A 231 -4.37 -7.44 -7.16
C ASP A 231 -5.10 -6.11 -7.42
N LEU A 232 -4.62 -5.35 -8.41
CA LEU A 232 -5.14 -4.02 -8.72
C LEU A 232 -6.58 -4.05 -9.26
N ASP A 233 -6.95 -5.06 -10.05
CA ASP A 233 -8.30 -5.18 -10.59
C ASP A 233 -9.26 -5.63 -9.48
N PHE A 234 -8.81 -6.51 -8.59
CA PHE A 234 -9.58 -6.88 -7.39
C PHE A 234 -9.82 -5.67 -6.47
N GLN A 235 -8.84 -4.79 -6.28
CA GLN A 235 -9.02 -3.53 -5.53
C GLN A 235 -10.14 -2.65 -6.11
N GLN A 236 -10.35 -2.65 -7.44
CA GLN A 236 -11.48 -1.92 -8.06
C GLN A 236 -12.85 -2.48 -7.66
N MET A 237 -12.94 -3.80 -7.47
CA MET A 237 -14.15 -4.48 -7.01
C MET A 237 -14.34 -4.29 -5.50
N ALA A 238 -13.26 -4.38 -4.73
CA ALA A 238 -13.23 -4.19 -3.28
C ALA A 238 -13.60 -2.77 -2.83
N ALA A 239 -13.52 -1.77 -3.73
CA ALA A 239 -14.03 -0.42 -3.54
C ALA A 239 -15.58 -0.36 -3.50
N ALA A 240 -16.22 -1.16 -2.66
CA ALA A 240 -17.66 -1.17 -2.39
C ALA A 240 -17.91 -0.75 -0.94
N PRO A 241 -18.91 0.10 -0.63
CA PRO A 241 -19.05 0.68 0.71
C PRO A 241 -19.18 -0.33 1.86
N ALA A 242 -20.02 -1.35 1.71
CA ALA A 242 -20.20 -2.37 2.74
C ALA A 242 -18.92 -3.20 2.95
N LEU A 243 -18.29 -3.62 1.84
CA LEU A 243 -17.07 -4.42 1.88
C LEU A 243 -15.90 -3.65 2.50
N LEU A 244 -15.74 -2.37 2.16
CA LEU A 244 -14.72 -1.54 2.78
C LEU A 244 -15.00 -1.30 4.28
N ASP A 245 -16.27 -1.15 4.67
CA ASP A 245 -16.63 -1.02 6.09
C ASP A 245 -16.17 -2.25 6.90
N ASP A 246 -16.42 -3.45 6.38
CA ASP A 246 -16.03 -4.72 6.99
C ASP A 246 -14.50 -4.89 7.01
N LEU A 247 -13.78 -4.49 5.95
CA LEU A 247 -12.32 -4.53 5.91
C LEU A 247 -11.69 -3.59 6.93
N LEU A 248 -12.25 -2.38 7.10
CA LEU A 248 -11.81 -1.46 8.14
C LEU A 248 -12.07 -2.02 9.54
N SER A 249 -13.20 -2.70 9.76
CA SER A 249 -13.45 -3.40 11.03
C SER A 249 -12.40 -4.49 11.27
N LEU A 250 -12.13 -5.33 10.28
CA LEU A 250 -11.11 -6.39 10.38
C LEU A 250 -9.73 -5.83 10.74
N MET A 251 -9.31 -4.74 10.09
CA MET A 251 -8.03 -4.10 10.36
C MET A 251 -7.94 -3.57 11.79
N LEU A 252 -9.01 -2.94 12.29
CA LEU A 252 -9.05 -2.41 13.67
C LEU A 252 -9.04 -3.56 14.68
N ASP A 253 -9.84 -4.60 14.45
CA ASP A 253 -9.88 -5.80 15.29
C ASP A 253 -8.52 -6.51 15.33
N PHE A 254 -7.79 -6.55 14.21
CA PHE A 254 -6.44 -7.12 14.16
C PHE A 254 -5.44 -6.27 14.94
N GLU A 255 -5.47 -4.95 14.77
CA GLU A 255 -4.61 -4.01 15.48
C GLU A 255 -4.80 -4.07 17.01
N GLU A 256 -6.02 -4.34 17.49
CA GLU A 256 -6.30 -4.49 18.93
C GLU A 256 -5.66 -5.73 19.56
N ARG A 257 -5.21 -6.71 18.75
CA ARG A 257 -4.63 -7.97 19.23
C ARG A 257 -3.12 -7.94 19.37
N ILE A 258 -2.46 -6.99 18.72
CA ILE A 258 -1.01 -6.87 18.78
C ILE A 258 -0.58 -6.06 20.00
N THR A 259 0.63 -6.33 20.46
CA THR A 259 1.29 -5.62 21.54
C THR A 259 1.72 -4.22 21.11
N GLN A 260 2.09 -3.38 22.09
CA GLN A 260 2.63 -2.06 21.80
C GLN A 260 3.97 -2.15 21.04
N GLU A 261 4.82 -3.12 21.37
CA GLU A 261 6.09 -3.36 20.68
C GLU A 261 5.88 -3.75 19.21
N GLU A 262 4.92 -4.63 18.93
CA GLU A 262 4.52 -5.00 17.58
C GLU A 262 3.94 -3.80 16.83
N SER A 263 3.11 -2.98 17.48
CA SER A 263 2.54 -1.75 16.89
C SER A 263 3.63 -0.77 16.44
N GLU A 264 4.66 -0.59 17.27
CA GLU A 264 5.84 0.19 16.90
C GLU A 264 6.61 -0.45 15.72
N ALA A 265 6.67 -1.77 15.66
CA ALA A 265 7.26 -2.49 14.52
C ALA A 265 6.46 -2.29 13.23
N VAL A 266 5.13 -2.30 13.30
CA VAL A 266 4.27 -2.03 12.14
C VAL A 266 4.48 -0.61 11.62
N PHE A 267 4.60 0.40 12.49
CA PHE A 267 4.96 1.76 12.06
C PHE A 267 6.30 1.83 11.33
N ARG A 268 7.28 1.03 11.77
CA ARG A 268 8.58 0.93 11.08
C ARG A 268 8.43 0.30 9.70
N GLU A 269 7.65 -0.77 9.55
CA GLU A 269 7.37 -1.42 8.25
C GLU A 269 6.62 -0.48 7.28
N LEU A 270 5.69 0.33 7.79
CA LEU A 270 4.93 1.30 6.99
C LEU A 270 5.74 2.54 6.57
N SER A 271 6.96 2.72 7.07
CA SER A 271 7.78 3.89 6.79
C SER A 271 8.39 3.85 5.38
N ILE A 272 8.30 4.96 4.64
CA ILE A 272 8.78 5.05 3.25
C ILE A 272 10.31 5.00 3.15
N GLY A 273 11.01 5.47 4.18
CA GLY A 273 12.47 5.42 4.28
C GLY A 273 12.95 4.04 4.70
N LYS A 274 13.20 3.15 3.74
CA LYS A 274 14.03 1.96 4.00
C LYS A 274 15.46 2.44 4.19
N ASN A 275 15.93 2.52 5.44
CA ASN A 275 17.37 2.48 5.65
C ASN A 275 17.81 1.07 5.23
N ASP A 276 18.61 0.94 4.18
CA ASP A 276 19.14 -0.34 3.66
C ASP A 276 19.85 -1.20 4.73
N GLU A 277 20.13 -0.64 5.91
CA GLU A 277 20.70 -1.34 7.08
C GLU A 277 19.65 -2.00 8.00
N ARG A 278 18.35 -1.83 7.75
CA ARG A 278 17.29 -2.38 8.62
C ARG A 278 16.78 -3.71 8.08
N SER A 279 16.92 -4.75 8.87
CA SER A 279 16.25 -6.03 8.62
C SER A 279 14.74 -5.82 8.71
N PRO A 280 13.95 -6.40 7.78
CA PRO A 280 12.50 -6.45 7.92
C PRO A 280 12.14 -7.20 9.22
N SER A 281 10.98 -6.89 9.79
CA SER A 281 10.44 -7.67 10.90
C SER A 281 10.34 -9.15 10.50
N GLU A 282 10.68 -10.04 11.43
CA GLU A 282 10.47 -11.49 11.28
C GLU A 282 9.16 -11.94 11.97
N GLU A 283 8.47 -11.03 12.65
CA GLU A 283 7.21 -11.30 13.37
C GLU A 283 6.03 -11.35 12.39
N HIS A 284 5.34 -12.50 12.35
CA HIS A 284 4.25 -12.77 11.39
C HIS A 284 3.11 -11.75 11.50
N SER A 285 2.63 -11.47 12.71
CA SER A 285 1.57 -10.50 13.03
C SER A 285 1.90 -9.09 12.51
N VAL A 286 3.15 -8.65 12.68
CA VAL A 286 3.64 -7.34 12.22
C VAL A 286 3.64 -7.25 10.70
N ILE A 287 4.20 -8.26 10.03
CA ILE A 287 4.23 -8.32 8.56
C ILE A 287 2.79 -8.30 8.04
N LEU A 288 1.93 -9.15 8.60
CA LEU A 288 0.56 -9.34 8.14
C LEU A 288 -0.29 -8.07 8.32
N LEU A 289 -0.23 -7.42 9.49
CA LEU A 289 -0.95 -6.16 9.71
C LEU A 289 -0.43 -5.03 8.81
N SER A 290 0.89 -4.94 8.60
CA SER A 290 1.47 -3.94 7.69
C SER A 290 0.99 -4.12 6.24
N GLN A 291 0.88 -5.38 5.78
CA GLN A 291 0.35 -5.72 4.47
C GLN A 291 -1.16 -5.43 4.40
N LEU A 292 -1.94 -5.77 5.42
CA LEU A 292 -3.37 -5.47 5.49
C LEU A 292 -3.63 -3.97 5.41
N ILE A 293 -2.92 -3.16 6.20
CA ILE A 293 -3.00 -1.69 6.17
C ILE A 293 -2.65 -1.16 4.77
N SER A 294 -1.57 -1.66 4.17
CA SER A 294 -1.12 -1.23 2.84
C SER A 294 -2.15 -1.58 1.76
N SER A 295 -2.67 -2.80 1.79
CA SER A 295 -3.67 -3.31 0.85
C SER A 295 -5.00 -2.57 0.95
N ILE A 296 -5.52 -2.32 2.15
CA ILE A 296 -6.75 -1.54 2.35
C ILE A 296 -6.53 -0.09 1.90
N SER A 297 -5.37 0.50 2.21
CA SER A 297 -5.02 1.84 1.75
C SER A 297 -4.99 1.92 0.22
N ALA A 298 -4.47 0.90 -0.46
CA ALA A 298 -4.39 0.84 -1.92
C ALA A 298 -5.77 0.84 -2.61
N ILE A 299 -6.82 0.33 -1.97
CA ILE A 299 -8.21 0.42 -2.49
C ILE A 299 -8.59 1.88 -2.75
N SER A 300 -8.11 2.84 -1.95
CA SER A 300 -8.42 4.26 -2.16
C SER A 300 -7.79 4.89 -3.41
N ALA A 301 -6.77 4.25 -3.99
CA ALA A 301 -6.16 4.67 -5.24
C ALA A 301 -6.93 4.15 -6.47
N ALA A 302 -7.94 3.30 -6.27
CA ALA A 302 -8.77 2.78 -7.35
C ALA A 302 -9.69 3.87 -7.93
N ASP A 303 -9.84 3.91 -9.26
CA ASP A 303 -10.75 4.84 -9.95
C ASP A 303 -12.20 4.78 -9.44
N ASN A 304 -12.65 3.60 -9.01
CA ASN A 304 -13.99 3.40 -8.46
C ASN A 304 -14.16 4.01 -7.07
N PHE A 305 -13.09 4.23 -6.31
CA PHE A 305 -13.17 4.75 -4.95
C PHE A 305 -13.76 6.17 -4.95
N ALA A 306 -13.12 7.12 -5.64
CA ALA A 306 -13.60 8.51 -5.70
C ALA A 306 -14.99 8.65 -6.36
N LYS A 307 -15.45 7.64 -7.11
CA LYS A 307 -16.79 7.61 -7.72
C LYS A 307 -17.89 7.10 -6.79
N ARG A 308 -17.53 6.29 -5.78
CA ARG A 308 -18.48 5.58 -4.90
C ARG A 308 -18.50 6.12 -3.47
N PHE A 309 -17.50 6.89 -3.10
CA PHE A 309 -17.35 7.46 -1.76
C PHE A 309 -17.38 8.98 -1.80
N ASP A 310 -17.98 9.56 -0.77
CA ASP A 310 -17.99 10.98 -0.48
C ASP A 310 -17.78 11.22 1.01
N VAL A 311 -17.74 12.50 1.42
CA VAL A 311 -17.54 12.91 2.81
C VAL A 311 -18.62 12.43 3.79
N THR A 312 -19.75 11.90 3.30
CA THR A 312 -20.88 11.42 4.09
C THR A 312 -20.96 9.90 4.19
N SER A 313 -20.08 9.19 3.48
CA SER A 313 -20.07 7.72 3.43
C SER A 313 -19.67 7.09 4.77
N GLN A 314 -20.30 5.98 5.16
CA GLN A 314 -20.03 5.32 6.45
C GLN A 314 -18.54 4.93 6.64
N PRO A 315 -17.84 4.33 5.67
CA PRO A 315 -16.41 4.05 5.83
C PRO A 315 -15.57 5.31 6.05
N VAL A 316 -15.95 6.42 5.42
CA VAL A 316 -15.29 7.72 5.62
C VAL A 316 -15.51 8.24 7.04
N GLU A 317 -16.70 8.03 7.61
CA GLU A 317 -16.97 8.35 9.02
C GLU A 317 -16.14 7.49 9.99
N LYS A 318 -15.96 6.21 9.69
CA LYS A 318 -15.12 5.30 10.48
C LYS A 318 -13.65 5.77 10.49
N LEU A 319 -13.11 6.12 9.33
CA LEU A 319 -11.77 6.70 9.20
C LEU A 319 -11.64 8.05 9.91
N ARG A 320 -12.66 8.91 9.80
CA ARG A 320 -12.72 10.20 10.52
C ARG A 320 -12.69 10.00 12.03
N THR A 321 -13.43 9.01 12.53
CA THR A 321 -13.43 8.65 13.95
C THR A 321 -12.05 8.18 14.38
N LYS A 322 -11.38 7.37 13.56
CA LYS A 322 -10.01 6.92 13.84
C LYS A 322 -9.02 8.08 13.93
N LEU A 323 -9.08 9.06 13.04
CA LEU A 323 -8.22 10.25 13.10
C LEU A 323 -8.42 11.11 14.35
N ARG A 324 -9.59 11.02 15.01
CA ARG A 324 -9.88 11.74 16.26
C ARG A 324 -9.51 10.94 17.52
N ALA A 325 -9.06 9.70 17.38
CA ALA A 325 -8.60 8.91 18.51
C ALA A 325 -7.39 9.59 19.18
N PRO A 326 -7.28 9.53 20.51
CA PRO A 326 -6.23 10.25 21.25
C PRO A 326 -4.83 9.63 21.09
N SER A 327 -4.74 8.36 20.68
CA SER A 327 -3.49 7.62 20.53
C SER A 327 -3.20 7.35 19.06
N ASP A 328 -1.93 7.57 18.69
CA ASP A 328 -1.42 7.12 17.40
C ASP A 328 -1.45 5.59 17.33
N SER A 329 -1.78 5.06 16.16
CA SER A 329 -1.78 3.63 15.87
C SER A 329 -1.59 3.41 14.37
N PRO A 330 -1.01 2.28 13.93
CA PRO A 330 -0.76 2.00 12.52
C PRO A 330 -1.94 2.26 11.57
N SER A 331 -3.16 1.91 11.95
CA SER A 331 -4.38 2.13 11.15
C SER A 331 -4.70 3.61 10.91
N THR A 332 -4.15 4.54 11.71
CA THR A 332 -4.21 5.99 11.47
C THR A 332 -3.47 6.36 10.18
N VAL A 333 -2.43 5.61 9.80
CA VAL A 333 -1.76 5.77 8.49
C VAL A 333 -2.74 5.46 7.36
N CYS A 334 -3.49 4.36 7.46
CA CYS A 334 -4.53 4.00 6.50
C CYS A 334 -5.57 5.13 6.34
N ALA A 335 -6.06 5.65 7.46
CA ALA A 335 -7.02 6.75 7.46
C ALA A 335 -6.50 8.01 6.75
N CYS A 336 -5.24 8.40 7.00
CA CYS A 336 -4.60 9.51 6.32
C CYS A 336 -4.48 9.27 4.80
N VAL A 337 -4.03 8.08 4.39
CA VAL A 337 -3.87 7.75 2.96
C VAL A 337 -5.21 7.73 2.24
N MET A 338 -6.19 7.03 2.78
CA MET A 338 -7.50 6.87 2.13
C MET A 338 -8.26 8.18 2.02
N LEU A 339 -8.29 8.99 3.08
CA LEU A 339 -8.96 10.29 3.04
C LEU A 339 -8.16 11.32 2.23
N GLY A 340 -6.84 11.21 2.20
CA GLY A 340 -5.98 11.99 1.29
C GLY A 340 -6.27 11.70 -0.19
N ASN A 341 -6.52 10.44 -0.54
CA ASN A 341 -6.92 10.03 -1.89
C ASN A 341 -8.39 10.33 -2.21
N LEU A 342 -9.24 10.57 -1.21
CA LEU A 342 -10.59 11.12 -1.43
C LEU A 342 -10.54 12.63 -1.71
N ALA A 343 -9.54 13.34 -1.18
CA ALA A 343 -9.35 14.79 -1.29
C ALA A 343 -8.83 15.24 -2.68
N MET A 344 -9.56 14.87 -3.73
CA MET A 344 -9.13 15.02 -5.14
C MET A 344 -9.71 16.23 -5.86
N SER A 345 -10.60 16.99 -5.23
CA SER A 345 -11.19 18.21 -5.80
C SER A 345 -11.29 19.32 -4.77
N ASP A 346 -11.32 20.56 -5.25
CA ASP A 346 -11.42 21.72 -4.35
C ASP A 346 -12.68 21.68 -3.48
N GLN A 347 -13.80 21.20 -4.04
CA GLN A 347 -15.05 21.07 -3.30
C GLN A 347 -14.92 20.05 -2.16
N VAL A 348 -14.41 18.86 -2.43
CA VAL A 348 -14.24 17.81 -1.40
C VAL A 348 -13.28 18.29 -0.31
N CYS A 349 -12.15 18.91 -0.68
CA CYS A 349 -11.22 19.49 0.29
C CYS A 349 -11.87 20.59 1.14
N THR A 350 -12.76 21.40 0.55
CA THR A 350 -13.50 22.45 1.25
C THR A 350 -14.50 21.84 2.24
N ASP A 351 -15.22 20.79 1.83
CA ASP A 351 -16.16 20.07 2.70
C ASP A 351 -15.45 19.35 3.84
N MET A 352 -14.27 18.76 3.59
CA MET A 352 -13.44 18.16 4.63
C MET A 352 -12.98 19.17 5.69
N VAL A 353 -12.71 20.41 5.32
CA VAL A 353 -12.33 21.47 6.27
C VAL A 353 -13.57 22.01 7.00
N ASN A 354 -14.64 22.33 6.28
CA ASN A 354 -15.78 23.07 6.84
C ASN A 354 -16.86 22.17 7.48
N ILE A 355 -17.04 20.94 7.00
CA ILE A 355 -18.06 20.01 7.48
C ILE A 355 -17.42 18.98 8.42
N MET A 356 -16.30 18.39 8.00
CA MET A 356 -15.64 17.35 8.80
C MET A 356 -14.64 17.89 9.82
N GLU A 357 -14.22 19.16 9.71
CA GLU A 357 -13.18 19.78 10.54
C GLU A 357 -11.90 18.92 10.63
N ILE A 358 -11.56 18.20 9.55
CA ILE A 358 -10.48 17.19 9.60
C ILE A 358 -9.10 17.81 9.81
N HIS A 359 -8.97 19.10 9.50
CA HIS A 359 -7.75 19.85 9.74
C HIS A 359 -7.36 19.89 11.23
N ILE A 360 -8.31 19.82 12.16
CA ILE A 360 -8.05 19.83 13.60
C ILE A 360 -7.30 18.57 14.06
N PRO A 361 -7.81 17.33 13.86
CA PRO A 361 -7.08 16.13 14.23
C PRO A 361 -5.75 15.99 13.47
N LEU A 362 -5.70 16.38 12.19
CA LEU A 362 -4.44 16.35 11.44
C LEU A 362 -3.38 17.30 12.01
N ILE A 363 -3.75 18.52 12.40
CA ILE A 363 -2.82 19.44 13.08
C ILE A 363 -2.36 18.85 14.41
N SER A 364 -3.25 18.15 15.15
CA SER A 364 -2.87 17.45 16.38
C SER A 364 -1.79 16.39 16.10
N ILE A 365 -2.06 15.45 15.19
CA ILE A 365 -1.11 14.39 14.79
C ILE A 365 0.21 14.99 14.33
N LEU A 366 0.15 16.01 13.45
CA LEU A 366 1.33 16.73 12.95
C LEU A 366 2.05 17.55 14.01
N ASN A 367 1.54 17.70 15.23
CA ASN A 367 2.23 18.34 16.33
C ASN A 367 2.77 17.35 17.36
N THR A 368 2.09 16.22 17.57
CA THR A 368 2.37 15.28 18.67
C THR A 368 3.09 14.01 18.25
N SER A 369 2.90 13.54 17.02
CA SER A 369 3.47 12.27 16.55
C SER A 369 4.97 12.38 16.28
N ASP A 370 5.68 11.28 16.51
CA ASP A 370 7.08 11.04 16.18
C ASP A 370 7.28 9.91 15.15
N HIS A 371 6.20 9.24 14.73
CA HIS A 371 6.24 8.15 13.76
C HIS A 371 6.38 8.69 12.32
N PRO A 372 7.47 8.40 11.59
CA PRO A 372 7.71 8.95 10.25
C PRO A 372 6.62 8.60 9.23
N ALA A 373 6.14 7.35 9.23
CA ALA A 373 5.06 6.89 8.34
C ALA A 373 3.78 7.73 8.51
N LEU A 374 3.36 7.94 9.76
CA LEU A 374 2.16 8.70 10.09
C LEU A 374 2.33 10.18 9.78
N LEU A 375 3.46 10.78 10.16
CA LEU A 375 3.74 12.18 9.87
C LEU A 375 3.74 12.46 8.36
N TYR A 376 4.34 11.57 7.56
CA TYR A 376 4.35 11.73 6.11
C TYR A 376 2.94 11.61 5.51
N ALA A 377 2.17 10.59 5.91
CA ALA A 377 0.81 10.40 5.42
C ALA A 377 -0.11 11.57 5.81
N ALA A 378 -0.05 12.02 7.07
CA ALA A 378 -0.83 13.15 7.57
C ALA A 378 -0.42 14.47 6.91
N ALA A 379 0.88 14.70 6.67
CA ALA A 379 1.37 15.89 5.97
C ALA A 379 0.92 15.91 4.50
N GLY A 380 0.99 14.77 3.81
CA GLY A 380 0.50 14.63 2.44
C GLY A 380 -1.00 14.90 2.33
N TYR A 381 -1.79 14.35 3.26
CA TYR A 381 -3.23 14.64 3.33
C TYR A 381 -3.50 16.12 3.61
N MET A 382 -2.88 16.71 4.63
CA MET A 382 -3.02 18.13 4.94
C MET A 382 -2.64 19.01 3.75
N ARG A 383 -1.61 18.65 2.97
CA ARG A 383 -1.23 19.38 1.75
C ARG A 383 -2.38 19.46 0.74
N HIS A 384 -3.15 18.40 0.53
CA HIS A 384 -4.32 18.46 -0.37
C HIS A 384 -5.34 19.50 0.10
N LEU A 385 -5.53 19.64 1.42
CA LEU A 385 -6.44 20.64 2.00
C LEU A 385 -5.96 22.08 1.81
N THR A 386 -4.67 22.30 1.52
CA THR A 386 -4.11 23.64 1.23
C THR A 386 -4.32 24.12 -0.21
N PHE A 387 -4.73 23.23 -1.13
CA PHE A 387 -4.94 23.58 -2.54
C PHE A 387 -6.08 24.58 -2.73
N PRO A 388 -7.30 24.38 -2.18
CA PRO A 388 -8.40 25.33 -2.34
C PRO A 388 -8.06 26.65 -1.66
N GLU A 389 -8.21 27.76 -2.38
CA GLU A 389 -7.89 29.10 -1.83
C GLU A 389 -8.76 29.42 -0.61
N ALA A 390 -10.01 28.94 -0.62
CA ALA A 390 -11.00 29.15 0.44
C ALA A 390 -10.59 28.51 1.79
N ASN A 391 -9.79 27.44 1.77
CA ASN A 391 -9.36 26.76 2.99
C ASN A 391 -8.19 27.49 3.68
N ARG A 392 -7.34 28.18 2.92
CA ARG A 392 -6.05 28.69 3.40
C ARG A 392 -6.18 29.59 4.65
N PRO A 393 -7.13 30.53 4.75
CA PRO A 393 -7.29 31.34 5.96
C PRO A 393 -7.63 30.48 7.19
N THR A 394 -8.60 29.57 7.08
CA THR A 394 -9.02 28.68 8.16
C THR A 394 -7.88 27.80 8.66
N LEU A 395 -7.10 27.22 7.74
CA LEU A 395 -5.96 26.37 8.10
C LEU A 395 -4.86 27.16 8.85
N VAL A 396 -4.60 28.40 8.43
CA VAL A 396 -3.61 29.27 9.08
C VAL A 396 -4.13 29.79 10.43
N GLU A 397 -5.42 30.08 10.56
CA GLU A 397 -6.07 30.39 11.84
C GLU A 397 -6.02 29.20 12.82
N ALA A 398 -6.13 27.97 12.32
CA ALA A 398 -5.98 26.74 13.11
C ALA A 398 -4.54 26.42 13.53
N GLY A 399 -3.54 27.21 13.11
CA GLY A 399 -2.14 27.07 13.52
C GLY A 399 -1.26 26.24 12.59
N LEU A 400 -1.70 25.95 11.36
CA LEU A 400 -0.94 25.13 10.42
C LEU A 400 0.45 25.70 10.08
N LEU A 401 0.63 27.03 10.09
CA LEU A 401 1.95 27.65 9.85
C LEU A 401 2.99 27.23 10.90
N GLN A 402 2.64 27.30 12.18
CA GLN A 402 3.52 26.91 13.28
C GLN A 402 3.77 25.40 13.27
N THR A 403 2.76 24.60 12.92
CA THR A 403 2.93 23.17 12.70
C THR A 403 3.92 22.87 11.57
N CYS A 404 3.83 23.55 10.42
CA CYS A 404 4.82 23.41 9.35
C CYS A 404 6.23 23.82 9.82
N CYS A 405 6.36 24.88 10.62
CA CYS A 405 7.64 25.29 11.18
C CYS A 405 8.27 24.20 12.07
N ARG A 406 7.46 23.50 12.87
CA ARG A 406 7.89 22.33 13.64
C ARG A 406 8.38 21.22 12.72
N LEU A 407 7.57 20.84 11.72
CA LEU A 407 7.88 19.74 10.81
C LEU A 407 9.16 19.97 10.01
N LEU A 408 9.46 21.22 9.61
CA LEU A 408 10.69 21.57 8.90
C LEU A 408 11.98 21.28 9.68
N LYS A 409 11.89 21.15 11.02
CA LYS A 409 13.03 20.82 11.89
C LYS A 409 13.27 19.32 12.08
N LEU A 410 12.33 18.48 11.65
CA LEU A 410 12.51 17.03 11.76
C LEU A 410 13.63 16.56 10.83
N GLU A 411 14.18 15.38 11.09
CA GLU A 411 15.28 14.84 10.29
C GLU A 411 14.81 14.28 8.95
N ASP A 412 13.58 13.75 8.89
CA ASP A 412 13.03 13.11 7.69
C ASP A 412 12.84 14.13 6.54
N PRO A 413 13.62 14.02 5.44
CA PRO A 413 13.52 14.95 4.33
C PRO A 413 12.15 14.92 3.63
N SER A 414 11.45 13.78 3.69
CA SER A 414 10.12 13.58 3.09
C SER A 414 9.09 14.46 3.80
N VAL A 415 9.07 14.41 5.13
CA VAL A 415 8.15 15.20 5.97
C VAL A 415 8.46 16.69 5.86
N ARG A 416 9.75 17.07 5.85
CA ARG A 416 10.16 18.46 5.63
C ARG A 416 9.71 18.98 4.26
N GLY A 417 9.81 18.15 3.23
CA GLY A 417 9.36 18.44 1.87
C GLY A 417 7.86 18.77 1.82
N GLU A 418 7.04 17.94 2.45
CA GLU A 418 5.59 18.17 2.55
C GLU A 418 5.28 19.47 3.32
N ALA A 419 5.96 19.72 4.44
CA ALA A 419 5.81 20.97 5.19
C ALA A 419 6.17 22.22 4.37
N ALA A 420 7.28 22.17 3.62
CA ALA A 420 7.69 23.25 2.73
C ALA A 420 6.64 23.53 1.64
N ALA A 421 6.13 22.47 1.00
CA ALA A 421 5.10 22.58 -0.02
C ALA A 421 3.78 23.14 0.52
N MET A 422 3.40 22.78 1.75
CA MET A 422 2.22 23.35 2.43
C MET A 422 2.37 24.87 2.62
N ILE A 423 3.50 25.35 3.17
CA ILE A 423 3.72 26.80 3.34
C ILE A 423 3.62 27.53 1.99
N GLY A 424 4.26 26.99 0.94
CA GLY A 424 4.19 27.55 -0.41
C GLY A 424 2.75 27.69 -0.94
N LYS A 425 1.89 26.70 -0.66
CA LYS A 425 0.47 26.76 -1.04
C LYS A 425 -0.31 27.76 -0.20
N LEU A 426 -0.06 27.83 1.11
CA LEU A 426 -0.75 28.75 2.01
C LEU A 426 -0.52 30.22 1.65
N VAL A 427 0.67 30.59 1.16
CA VAL A 427 0.99 31.98 0.77
C VAL A 427 0.60 32.32 -0.66
N THR A 428 0.37 31.33 -1.52
CA THR A 428 0.03 31.57 -2.93
C THR A 428 -1.27 32.36 -3.02
N ASN A 429 -1.25 33.49 -3.74
CA ASN A 429 -2.42 34.36 -3.96
C ASN A 429 -3.18 34.77 -2.68
N ASN A 430 -2.50 34.85 -1.53
CA ASN A 430 -3.18 35.16 -0.26
C ASN A 430 -2.39 36.17 0.57
N PHE A 431 -2.74 37.46 0.44
CA PHE A 431 -2.07 38.55 1.15
C PHE A 431 -2.02 38.34 2.67
N ARG A 432 -3.16 38.00 3.29
CA ARG A 432 -3.28 37.84 4.74
C ARG A 432 -2.33 36.75 5.26
N ASN A 433 -2.16 35.66 4.52
CA ASN A 433 -1.21 34.61 4.89
C ASN A 433 0.24 35.04 4.68
N ILE A 434 0.53 35.83 3.64
CA ILE A 434 1.88 36.42 3.44
C ILE A 434 2.24 37.33 4.61
N GLU A 435 1.34 38.24 4.98
CA GLU A 435 1.49 39.13 6.14
C GLU A 435 1.79 38.33 7.41
N ARG A 436 1.03 37.27 7.67
CA ARG A 436 1.29 36.38 8.81
C ARG A 436 2.64 35.67 8.72
N VAL A 437 3.10 35.25 7.54
CA VAL A 437 4.44 34.66 7.40
C VAL A 437 5.55 35.67 7.71
N VAL A 438 5.38 36.93 7.34
CA VAL A 438 6.35 38.00 7.60
C VAL A 438 6.38 38.41 9.07
N HIS A 439 5.23 38.47 9.75
CA HIS A 439 5.13 39.05 11.09
C HIS A 439 4.92 38.04 12.23
N ASP A 440 4.22 36.92 12.01
CA ASP A 440 3.96 35.96 13.07
C ASP A 440 5.24 35.22 13.47
N LYS A 441 5.32 34.85 14.75
CA LYS A 441 6.40 34.01 15.27
C LYS A 441 6.26 32.58 14.79
N ALA A 442 7.41 31.94 14.55
CA ALA A 442 7.49 30.55 14.09
C ALA A 442 7.11 29.53 15.18
N SER A 443 7.13 29.93 16.46
CA SER A 443 6.74 29.12 17.61
C SER A 443 5.38 29.52 18.17
N THR A 444 4.68 28.55 18.77
CA THR A 444 3.63 28.79 19.76
C THR A 444 4.19 28.68 21.17
N PRO A 445 3.50 29.20 22.22
CA PRO A 445 3.91 29.05 23.62
C PRO A 445 4.11 27.60 24.06
N ASN A 446 3.50 26.64 23.37
CA ASN A 446 3.58 25.21 23.66
C ASN A 446 4.74 24.50 22.92
N THR A 447 5.54 25.21 22.12
CA THR A 447 6.70 24.65 21.39
C THR A 447 8.02 25.25 21.93
N PRO A 448 8.81 24.53 22.73
CA PRO A 448 9.91 25.14 23.50
C PRO A 448 11.16 25.59 22.74
N SER A 449 11.20 25.68 21.39
CA SER A 449 12.52 25.64 20.71
C SER A 449 12.75 26.43 19.41
N LEU A 450 11.85 27.26 18.87
CA LEU A 450 12.18 28.04 17.65
C LEU A 450 12.91 29.36 17.90
N GLY A 451 12.98 29.85 19.14
CA GLY A 451 13.46 31.20 19.42
C GLY A 451 12.47 32.27 18.96
N ASP A 452 12.77 33.53 19.20
CA ASP A 452 11.86 34.64 18.89
C ASP A 452 11.96 35.11 17.43
N ILE A 453 11.99 34.15 16.48
CA ILE A 453 12.08 34.44 15.03
C ILE A 453 10.71 34.40 14.36
N THR A 454 10.56 35.16 13.27
CA THR A 454 9.37 35.12 12.42
C THR A 454 9.30 33.82 11.62
N VAL A 455 8.11 33.49 11.09
CA VAL A 455 7.95 32.35 10.19
C VAL A 455 8.84 32.51 8.95
N LEU A 456 8.95 33.71 8.38
CA LEU A 456 9.81 34.00 7.24
C LEU A 456 11.30 33.75 7.55
N GLU A 457 11.81 34.22 8.69
CA GLU A 457 13.18 33.94 9.13
C GLU A 457 13.45 32.44 9.26
N HIS A 458 12.48 31.68 9.77
CA HIS A 458 12.58 30.23 9.85
C HIS A 458 12.56 29.57 8.46
N VAL A 459 11.69 30.04 7.55
CA VAL A 459 11.66 29.59 6.15
C VAL A 459 13.01 29.79 5.47
N VAL A 460 13.62 30.98 5.60
CA VAL A 460 14.97 31.25 5.06
C VAL A 460 16.00 30.31 5.67
N LYS A 461 16.02 30.17 6.99
CA LYS A 461 16.95 29.28 7.69
C LYS A 461 16.83 27.83 7.23
N GLN A 462 15.60 27.33 7.08
CA GLN A 462 15.34 25.94 6.67
C GLN A 462 15.58 25.70 5.18
N ALA A 463 15.37 26.69 4.32
CA ALA A 463 15.73 26.60 2.91
C ALA A 463 17.26 26.43 2.73
N LEU A 464 18.03 26.99 3.67
CA LEU A 464 19.48 26.91 3.66
C LEU A 464 20.05 25.68 4.37
N ALA A 465 19.26 25.05 5.24
CA ALA A 465 19.66 23.87 6.00
C ALA A 465 19.93 22.66 5.08
N PRO A 466 20.88 21.78 5.46
CA PRO A 466 21.11 20.54 4.72
C PRO A 466 19.86 19.66 4.76
N SER A 467 19.65 18.90 3.69
CA SER A 467 18.61 17.88 3.58
C SER A 467 19.26 16.55 3.23
N GLY A 468 18.81 15.48 3.88
CA GLY A 468 19.15 14.12 3.48
C GLY A 468 18.62 13.79 2.08
N PRO A 469 19.08 12.68 1.47
CA PRO A 469 18.56 12.22 0.20
C PRO A 469 17.07 11.88 0.31
N LEU A 470 16.30 12.22 -0.74
CA LEU A 470 14.91 11.83 -0.85
C LEU A 470 14.79 10.40 -1.41
N PRO A 471 13.82 9.59 -0.95
CA PRO A 471 13.55 8.26 -1.51
C PRO A 471 13.18 8.26 -3.00
N SER A 472 12.61 9.35 -3.52
CA SER A 472 12.22 9.49 -4.92
C SER A 472 12.35 10.93 -5.41
N THR A 473 12.70 11.10 -6.68
CA THR A 473 12.78 12.42 -7.34
C THR A 473 11.42 13.10 -7.53
N ALA A 474 10.32 12.36 -7.40
CA ALA A 474 8.95 12.90 -7.41
C ALA A 474 8.60 13.63 -6.11
N MET A 475 9.34 13.37 -5.03
CA MET A 475 9.08 13.95 -3.70
C MET A 475 9.55 15.41 -3.63
N LYS A 476 8.99 16.15 -2.68
CA LYS A 476 9.24 17.58 -2.54
C LYS A 476 10.57 17.83 -1.85
N ASN A 477 11.47 18.56 -2.52
CA ASN A 477 12.72 18.99 -1.92
C ASN A 477 12.46 20.24 -1.06
N PRO A 478 12.72 20.21 0.26
CA PRO A 478 12.39 21.31 1.15
C PRO A 478 13.12 22.61 0.77
N SER A 479 14.39 22.56 0.37
CA SER A 479 15.14 23.75 -0.05
C SER A 479 14.56 24.40 -1.30
N ILE A 480 14.14 23.59 -2.28
CA ILE A 480 13.51 24.10 -3.51
C ILE A 480 12.13 24.70 -3.20
N GLU A 481 11.27 23.98 -2.48
CA GLU A 481 9.91 24.46 -2.19
C GLU A 481 9.91 25.71 -1.29
N LEU A 482 10.81 25.83 -0.32
CA LEU A 482 10.94 27.04 0.50
C LEU A 482 11.50 28.23 -0.30
N GLY A 483 12.44 28.00 -1.22
CA GLY A 483 12.87 29.04 -2.16
C GLY A 483 11.70 29.54 -3.02
N ARG A 484 10.90 28.61 -3.57
CA ARG A 484 9.72 28.95 -4.39
C ARG A 484 8.63 29.66 -3.58
N THR A 485 8.51 29.33 -2.30
CA THR A 485 7.63 30.03 -1.35
C THR A 485 8.00 31.51 -1.27
N ILE A 486 9.30 31.84 -1.14
CA ILE A 486 9.79 33.24 -1.15
C ILE A 486 9.45 33.93 -2.48
N VAL A 487 9.67 33.26 -3.62
CA VAL A 487 9.29 33.79 -4.94
C VAL A 487 7.79 34.04 -5.05
N ALA A 488 6.95 33.16 -4.52
CA ALA A 488 5.50 33.33 -4.54
C ALA A 488 5.04 34.57 -3.75
N MET A 489 5.65 34.81 -2.58
CA MET A 489 5.40 36.02 -1.79
C MET A 489 5.84 37.28 -2.55
N LEU A 490 7.07 37.30 -3.07
CA LEU A 490 7.59 38.42 -3.88
C LEU A 490 6.69 38.72 -5.09
N ARG A 491 6.21 37.67 -5.77
CA ARG A 491 5.33 37.80 -6.93
C ARG A 491 4.00 38.44 -6.56
N TYR A 492 3.46 38.15 -5.38
CA TYR A 492 2.22 38.76 -4.91
C TYR A 492 2.46 40.22 -4.52
N LEU A 493 3.47 40.48 -3.69
CA LEU A 493 3.80 41.82 -3.18
C LEU A 493 4.32 42.78 -4.26
N GLY A 494 4.73 42.27 -5.41
CA GLY A 494 5.11 43.05 -6.58
C GLY A 494 3.94 43.45 -7.50
N ARG A 495 2.70 43.04 -7.21
CA ARG A 495 1.53 43.39 -8.04
C ARG A 495 1.08 44.82 -7.76
N PRO A 496 0.74 45.61 -8.79
CA PRO A 496 0.23 46.96 -8.59
C PRO A 496 -1.19 46.95 -8.00
N ASN A 497 -1.46 47.82 -7.00
CA ASN A 497 -2.79 48.13 -6.46
C ASN A 497 -3.59 46.96 -5.86
N THR A 498 -2.95 45.96 -5.23
CA THR A 498 -3.69 44.81 -4.66
C THR A 498 -4.28 45.08 -3.28
N GLU A 499 -3.53 45.63 -2.32
CA GLU A 499 -4.00 45.93 -0.96
C GLU A 499 -3.30 47.19 -0.39
N LYS A 500 -3.83 47.75 0.70
CA LYS A 500 -3.33 49.03 1.28
C LYS A 500 -1.97 48.92 1.98
N ASP A 501 -1.61 47.72 2.46
CA ASP A 501 -0.44 47.51 3.33
C ASP A 501 0.67 46.68 2.64
N VAL A 502 0.55 46.44 1.33
CA VAL A 502 1.49 45.60 0.55
C VAL A 502 2.92 46.09 0.64
N ASP A 503 3.13 47.41 0.49
CA ASP A 503 4.46 47.99 0.51
C ASP A 503 5.13 47.84 1.90
N ALA A 504 4.37 48.01 2.99
CA ALA A 504 4.88 47.83 4.35
C ALA A 504 5.30 46.38 4.63
N VAL A 505 4.46 45.40 4.26
CA VAL A 505 4.79 43.98 4.38
C VAL A 505 6.02 43.63 3.53
N ARG A 506 6.14 44.21 2.34
CA ARG A 506 7.30 44.02 1.45
C ARG A 506 8.58 44.60 2.04
N GLU A 507 8.53 45.80 2.61
CA GLU A 507 9.66 46.41 3.31
C GLU A 507 10.13 45.55 4.48
N ASP A 508 9.20 45.04 5.29
CA ASP A 508 9.51 44.17 6.43
C ASP A 508 10.08 42.82 5.99
N MET A 509 9.58 42.25 4.88
CA MET A 509 10.16 41.06 4.26
C MET A 509 11.65 41.24 3.94
N PHE A 510 12.04 42.39 3.38
CA PHE A 510 13.45 42.70 3.07
C PHE A 510 14.34 43.01 4.28
N LYS A 511 13.79 43.06 5.50
CA LYS A 511 14.60 43.14 6.74
C LYS A 511 15.13 41.77 7.17
N VAL A 512 14.59 40.68 6.62
CA VAL A 512 15.01 39.32 6.96
C VAL A 512 16.41 39.03 6.38
N PRO A 513 17.39 38.63 7.22
CA PRO A 513 18.74 38.32 6.76
C PRO A 513 18.76 37.13 5.79
N LEU A 514 19.67 37.19 4.81
CA LEU A 514 19.91 36.13 3.82
C LEU A 514 18.69 35.76 2.95
N LEU A 515 17.66 36.60 2.86
CA LEU A 515 16.44 36.33 2.09
C LEU A 515 16.74 36.06 0.60
N ALA A 516 17.74 36.73 0.02
CA ALA A 516 18.17 36.51 -1.36
C ALA A 516 18.77 35.11 -1.62
N ARG A 517 19.42 34.49 -0.62
CA ARG A 517 20.22 33.27 -0.79
C ARG A 517 19.39 32.03 -1.17
N PRO A 518 18.24 31.74 -0.56
CA PRO A 518 17.34 30.69 -1.04
C PRO A 518 16.90 30.87 -2.49
N VAL A 519 16.63 32.12 -2.90
CA VAL A 519 16.22 32.45 -4.28
C VAL A 519 17.37 32.27 -5.26
N ALA A 520 18.59 32.69 -4.89
CA ALA A 520 19.80 32.44 -5.67
C ALA A 520 20.10 30.93 -5.84
N ARG A 521 19.91 30.13 -4.78
CA ARG A 521 20.05 28.65 -4.87
C ARG A 521 19.08 28.00 -5.85
N LEU A 522 17.90 28.60 -6.10
CA LEU A 522 17.00 28.12 -7.14
C LEU A 522 17.62 28.31 -8.53
N VAL A 523 18.24 29.46 -8.80
CA VAL A 523 18.94 29.73 -10.06
C VAL A 523 20.05 28.72 -10.31
N ARG A 524 20.72 28.26 -9.25
CA ARG A 524 21.81 27.27 -9.33
C ARG A 524 21.33 25.82 -9.58
N GLN A 525 20.03 25.55 -9.67
CA GLN A 525 19.49 24.19 -9.84
C GLN A 525 19.76 23.62 -11.24
N ARG A 526 20.62 22.61 -11.36
CA ARG A 526 20.94 22.02 -12.68
C ARG A 526 19.81 21.18 -13.28
N PHE A 527 19.10 20.43 -12.44
CA PHE A 527 18.12 19.43 -12.88
C PHE A 527 16.67 19.92 -12.89
N TYR A 528 16.36 21.04 -12.23
CA TYR A 528 15.00 21.56 -12.09
C TYR A 528 14.86 22.89 -12.84
N ALA A 529 14.59 22.82 -14.14
CA ALA A 529 14.50 24.00 -14.99
C ALA A 529 13.45 25.01 -14.52
N ASP A 530 12.24 24.55 -14.18
CA ASP A 530 11.17 25.42 -13.69
C ASP A 530 11.56 26.15 -12.40
N ALA A 531 12.25 25.46 -11.48
CA ALA A 531 12.76 26.06 -10.25
C ALA A 531 13.79 27.16 -10.55
N ARG A 532 14.68 26.96 -11.52
CA ARG A 532 15.62 28.01 -11.96
C ARG A 532 14.90 29.23 -12.51
N SER A 533 13.97 29.03 -13.43
CA SER A 533 13.21 30.11 -14.07
C SER A 533 12.44 30.93 -13.03
N GLU A 534 11.85 30.26 -12.03
CA GLU A 534 11.20 30.91 -10.90
C GLU A 534 12.20 31.67 -10.00
N GLY A 535 13.37 31.10 -9.72
CA GLY A 535 14.44 31.77 -8.99
C GLY A 535 14.88 33.07 -9.66
N LEU A 536 15.08 33.04 -10.98
CA LEU A 536 15.48 34.20 -11.77
C LEU A 536 14.40 35.29 -11.76
N LEU A 537 13.13 34.91 -11.89
CA LEU A 537 12.02 35.82 -11.69
C LEU A 537 12.03 36.43 -10.28
N GLY A 538 12.30 35.61 -9.25
CA GLY A 538 12.41 36.05 -7.86
C GLY A 538 13.47 37.12 -7.66
N LEU A 539 14.69 36.90 -8.14
CA LEU A 539 15.76 37.90 -8.11
C LEU A 539 15.37 39.16 -8.89
N GLY A 540 14.72 39.00 -10.05
CA GLY A 540 14.20 40.13 -10.85
C GLY A 540 13.16 40.97 -10.10
N LEU A 541 12.28 40.35 -9.32
CA LEU A 541 11.29 41.03 -8.47
C LEU A 541 11.94 41.75 -7.28
N MET A 542 12.94 41.12 -6.65
CA MET A 542 13.71 41.74 -5.57
C MET A 542 14.48 42.98 -6.07
N ALA A 543 15.05 42.92 -7.28
CA ALA A 543 15.82 44.01 -7.86
C ALA A 543 15.00 45.27 -8.21
N GLN A 544 13.66 45.20 -8.18
CA GLN A 544 12.78 46.35 -8.47
C GLN A 544 12.76 47.39 -7.35
N VAL A 545 13.35 47.09 -6.18
CA VAL A 545 13.45 48.00 -5.04
C VAL A 545 14.87 48.01 -4.49
N SER A 546 15.28 49.11 -3.85
CA SER A 546 16.67 49.31 -3.42
C SER A 546 17.14 48.33 -2.35
N GLU A 547 16.27 48.00 -1.40
CA GLU A 547 16.54 47.05 -0.31
C GLU A 547 16.81 45.64 -0.87
N GLY A 548 15.91 45.17 -1.74
CA GLY A 548 16.05 43.87 -2.40
C GLY A 548 17.26 43.82 -3.32
N ALA A 549 17.52 44.90 -4.08
CA ALA A 549 18.70 44.99 -4.94
C ALA A 549 20.02 44.91 -4.14
N THR A 550 20.07 45.53 -2.96
CA THR A 550 21.24 45.47 -2.07
C THR A 550 21.51 44.04 -1.59
N GLN A 551 20.48 43.30 -1.18
CA GLN A 551 20.65 41.90 -0.80
C GLN A 551 21.14 41.01 -1.94
N ILE A 552 20.70 41.27 -3.18
CA ILE A 552 21.21 40.53 -4.35
C ILE A 552 22.70 40.80 -4.55
N LEU A 553 23.16 42.05 -4.38
CA LEU A 553 24.59 42.37 -4.50
C LEU A 553 25.44 41.66 -3.45
N GLU A 554 24.96 41.61 -2.21
CA GLU A 554 25.62 40.83 -1.16
C GLU A 554 25.72 39.36 -1.55
N GLU A 555 24.65 38.77 -2.09
CA GLU A 555 24.67 37.37 -2.50
C GLU A 555 25.57 37.11 -3.73
N ILE A 556 25.65 38.03 -4.70
CA ILE A 556 26.58 37.89 -5.84
C ILE A 556 28.04 37.91 -5.36
N LYS A 557 28.35 38.70 -4.33
CA LYS A 557 29.69 38.74 -3.72
C LYS A 557 30.04 37.43 -3.02
N GLU A 558 29.04 36.77 -2.44
CA GLU A 558 29.21 35.51 -1.71
C GLU A 558 29.19 34.27 -2.63
N ASP A 559 28.36 34.24 -3.68
CA ASP A 559 28.32 33.19 -4.72
C ASP A 559 28.89 33.71 -6.04
N SER A 560 30.22 33.59 -6.19
CA SER A 560 30.93 34.02 -7.40
C SER A 560 30.46 33.34 -8.68
N GLY A 561 29.76 32.21 -8.60
CA GLY A 561 29.21 31.48 -9.74
C GLY A 561 27.77 31.86 -10.11
N LEU A 562 27.14 32.78 -9.38
CA LEU A 562 25.74 33.17 -9.59
C LEU A 562 25.54 33.94 -10.89
N LEU A 563 26.39 34.94 -11.17
CA LEU A 563 26.29 35.74 -12.41
C LEU A 563 26.56 34.89 -13.65
N ASP A 564 27.55 34.00 -13.60
CA ASP A 564 27.84 33.07 -14.69
C ASP A 564 26.66 32.13 -14.95
N ALA A 565 26.05 31.59 -13.89
CA ALA A 565 24.85 30.77 -14.02
C ALA A 565 23.69 31.54 -14.68
N ILE A 566 23.42 32.77 -14.24
CA ILE A 566 22.38 33.62 -14.85
C ILE A 566 22.66 33.84 -16.34
N LYS A 567 23.91 34.15 -16.69
CA LYS A 567 24.36 34.32 -18.06
C LYS A 567 24.16 33.05 -18.90
N ASP A 568 24.61 31.90 -18.42
CA ASP A 568 24.55 30.64 -19.17
C ASP A 568 23.11 30.18 -19.42
N PHE A 569 22.22 30.37 -18.44
CA PHE A 569 20.80 30.07 -18.60
C PHE A 569 20.09 31.04 -19.53
N ALA A 570 20.36 32.35 -19.42
CA ALA A 570 19.82 33.35 -20.33
C ALA A 570 20.30 33.14 -21.78
N ASN A 571 21.48 32.56 -21.97
CA ASN A 571 22.04 32.18 -23.28
C ASN A 571 21.50 30.85 -23.83
N GLY A 572 20.75 30.06 -23.03
CA GLY A 572 20.28 28.73 -23.40
C GLY A 572 21.37 27.66 -23.52
N LYS A 573 22.56 27.87 -22.96
CA LYS A 573 23.73 26.96 -23.13
C LYS A 573 23.66 25.68 -22.29
N ASP A 574 22.94 25.70 -21.17
CA ASP A 574 22.81 24.58 -20.21
C ASP A 574 21.38 24.01 -20.16
N GLY A 575 20.60 24.20 -21.21
CA GLY A 575 19.30 23.56 -21.36
C GLY A 575 19.46 22.05 -21.55
N GLY A 576 19.15 21.26 -20.52
CA GLY A 576 19.03 19.80 -20.66
C GLY A 576 18.11 19.42 -21.84
N VAL A 577 18.26 18.18 -22.34
CA VAL A 577 17.73 17.62 -23.60
C VAL A 577 16.24 17.91 -23.90
N GLU A 578 15.45 18.37 -22.93
CA GLU A 578 14.04 18.75 -23.06
C GLU A 578 13.79 20.21 -23.49
N GLN A 579 14.80 21.08 -23.57
CA GLN A 579 14.64 22.51 -23.87
C GLN A 579 14.82 22.90 -25.35
N GLN A 580 13.86 22.56 -26.21
CA GLN A 580 13.77 23.19 -27.55
C GLN A 580 12.46 23.98 -27.81
N GLY A 581 11.82 24.55 -26.78
CA GLY A 581 10.74 25.52 -26.99
C GLY A 581 10.27 26.34 -25.78
N GLY A 582 10.05 27.64 -25.97
CA GLY A 582 9.28 28.55 -25.11
C GLY A 582 9.94 29.08 -23.82
N THR A 583 10.68 28.25 -23.08
CA THR A 583 11.25 28.59 -21.76
C THR A 583 12.51 29.46 -21.83
N ALA A 584 13.42 29.21 -22.78
CA ALA A 584 14.65 29.98 -22.96
C ALA A 584 14.39 31.50 -23.16
N GLY A 585 13.31 31.87 -23.86
CA GLY A 585 12.94 33.27 -24.06
C GLY A 585 12.43 33.97 -22.78
N ARG A 586 11.82 33.22 -21.86
CA ARG A 586 11.37 33.77 -20.56
C ARG A 586 12.54 33.98 -19.61
N ASP A 587 13.47 33.04 -19.57
CA ASP A 587 14.68 33.16 -18.75
C ASP A 587 15.54 34.34 -19.19
N TYR A 588 15.73 34.50 -20.50
CA TYR A 588 16.35 35.69 -21.08
C TYR A 588 15.68 36.99 -20.60
N GLN A 589 14.35 37.08 -20.73
CA GLN A 589 13.60 38.28 -20.35
C GLN A 589 13.74 38.58 -18.85
N ASN A 590 13.65 37.56 -18.00
CA ASN A 590 13.80 37.73 -16.56
C ASN A 590 15.22 38.18 -16.18
N ALA A 591 16.25 37.63 -16.82
CA ALA A 591 17.64 38.06 -16.62
C ALA A 591 17.83 39.52 -17.03
N MET A 592 17.34 39.93 -18.21
CA MET A 592 17.47 41.30 -18.69
C MET A 592 16.78 42.31 -17.76
N VAL A 593 15.56 41.99 -17.30
CA VAL A 593 14.82 42.82 -16.34
C VAL A 593 15.57 42.93 -15.02
N MET A 594 16.12 41.81 -14.51
CA MET A 594 16.90 41.81 -13.27
C MET A 594 18.17 42.68 -13.40
N LEU A 595 18.96 42.50 -14.45
CA LEU A 595 20.22 43.24 -14.67
C LEU A 595 19.96 44.75 -14.85
N GLN A 596 18.88 45.12 -15.53
CA GLN A 596 18.47 46.51 -15.66
C GLN A 596 18.01 47.09 -14.32
N ALA A 597 17.21 46.34 -13.56
CA ALA A 597 16.70 46.79 -12.26
C ALA A 597 17.82 46.95 -11.22
N LEU A 598 18.82 46.06 -11.24
CA LEU A 598 20.03 46.20 -10.41
C LEU A 598 20.77 47.51 -10.71
N GLN A 599 20.91 47.90 -11.97
CA GLN A 599 21.56 49.18 -12.31
C GLN A 599 20.77 50.39 -11.81
N ASN A 600 19.43 50.32 -11.89
CA ASN A 600 18.56 51.43 -11.53
C ASN A 600 18.40 51.63 -10.01
N HIS A 601 18.43 50.55 -9.22
CA HIS A 601 18.05 50.60 -7.80
C HIS A 601 19.20 50.41 -6.81
N THR A 602 20.41 50.07 -7.26
CA THR A 602 21.57 49.88 -6.37
C THR A 602 22.38 51.15 -6.09
N GLY A 603 22.21 52.21 -6.88
CA GLY A 603 22.92 53.49 -6.68
C GLY A 603 24.43 53.31 -6.49
N ASN A 604 24.96 53.79 -5.36
CA ASN A 604 26.39 53.69 -5.00
C ASN A 604 26.76 52.39 -4.26
N ALA A 605 25.81 51.48 -3.98
CA ALA A 605 26.08 50.23 -3.27
C ALA A 605 26.79 49.17 -4.15
N MET A 606 26.70 49.31 -5.47
CA MET A 606 27.42 48.50 -6.44
C MET A 606 28.81 49.09 -6.71
N ASP A 607 29.86 48.31 -6.48
CA ASP A 607 31.22 48.69 -6.83
C ASP A 607 31.45 48.69 -8.36
N ASP A 608 32.47 49.42 -8.81
CA ASP A 608 32.70 49.66 -10.24
C ASP A 608 33.07 48.38 -11.02
N GLU A 609 33.68 47.40 -10.36
CA GLU A 609 34.02 46.11 -10.96
C GLU A 609 32.75 45.30 -11.22
N LEU A 610 31.88 45.14 -10.20
CA LEU A 610 30.61 44.45 -10.33
C LEU A 610 29.67 45.16 -11.30
N ARG A 611 29.65 46.50 -11.28
CA ARG A 611 28.90 47.31 -12.25
C ARG A 611 29.34 47.01 -13.68
N SER A 612 30.65 46.96 -13.91
CA SER A 612 31.21 46.62 -15.23
C SER A 612 30.83 45.20 -15.65
N GLN A 613 30.85 44.24 -14.73
CA GLN A 613 30.43 42.86 -15.01
C GLN A 613 28.94 42.76 -15.37
N VAL A 614 28.05 43.41 -14.61
CA VAL A 614 26.59 43.43 -14.87
C VAL A 614 26.29 44.06 -16.23
N VAL A 615 26.93 45.19 -16.57
CA VAL A 615 26.76 45.86 -17.87
C VAL A 615 27.27 44.96 -19.00
N ASN A 616 28.44 44.35 -18.86
CA ASN A 616 28.98 43.45 -19.88
C ASN A 616 28.05 42.26 -20.16
N ILE A 617 27.52 41.62 -19.11
CA ILE A 617 26.57 40.51 -19.26
C ILE A 617 25.29 41.00 -19.97
N GLN A 618 24.76 42.16 -19.59
CA GLN A 618 23.58 42.73 -20.23
C GLN A 618 23.81 43.05 -21.73
N GLU A 619 24.97 43.61 -22.08
CA GLU A 619 25.33 43.88 -23.48
C GLU A 619 25.52 42.60 -24.29
N GLU A 620 26.15 41.57 -23.71
CA GLU A 620 26.31 40.26 -24.34
C GLU A 620 24.95 39.59 -24.61
N LEU A 621 24.05 39.61 -23.63
CA LEU A 621 22.67 39.13 -23.78
C LEU A 621 21.89 39.97 -24.80
N GLY A 622 22.07 41.29 -24.82
CA GLY A 622 21.43 42.18 -25.80
C GLY A 622 21.81 41.88 -27.25
N LYS A 623 23.02 41.37 -27.50
CA LYS A 623 23.52 41.01 -28.85
C LYS A 623 22.90 39.73 -29.42
N LEU A 624 22.27 38.89 -28.57
CA LEU A 624 21.62 37.65 -28.99
C LEU A 624 20.20 37.83 -29.57
N MET A 625 19.65 39.05 -29.49
CA MET A 625 18.33 39.41 -30.06
C MET A 625 18.39 39.94 -31.51
N VAL A 626 19.58 40.00 -32.13
CA VAL A 626 19.77 40.49 -33.51
C VAL A 626 19.89 39.34 -34.50
#